data_AF-A0A7Y4UBL3-F1
#
_entry.id   AF-A0A7Y4UBL3-F1
#
_cell.length_a   1.000
_cell.length_b   1.000
_cell.length_c   1.000
_cell.angle_alpha   90.00
_cell.angle_beta   90.00
_cell.angle_gamma   90.00
#
_symmetry.space_group_name_H-M   'P 1'
#
loop_
_entity.id
_entity.type
_entity.pdbx_description
1 polymer ?
#
loop_
_entity_poly.entity_id
_entity_poly.type
_entity_poly.pdbx_seq_one_letter_code
_entity_poly.pdbx_strand_id
1 'polypeptide(L)'
;MKTIAYVCLISLSLLRLGFCQEKIAKLPIDVRKFTITNFYAEKEYYVEFTEKDMDNTPSWNPENAPPPVSISQAIRQSKKFLRRYISSSDAWEIDSIKHTFLGQEKCFYTIDFYLDRSKAKNGQSATFTVVMKMDGSFFIPKVTSSAKH
;
A
#
# COMPACT_ATOMS: atom_id res chain seq x y z
N MET A 1 -21.28 48.79 26.14
CA MET A 1 -21.05 48.05 27.41
C MET A 1 -19.82 47.17 27.24
N LYS A 2 -18.87 47.32 28.17
CA LYS A 2 -17.63 46.54 28.42
C LYS A 2 -16.48 46.61 27.41
N THR A 3 -15.69 47.65 27.62
CA THR A 3 -14.24 47.78 27.46
C THR A 3 -13.48 46.63 28.16
N ILE A 4 -12.47 46.05 27.52
CA ILE A 4 -11.22 45.62 28.18
C ILE A 4 -10.06 45.98 27.26
N ALA A 5 -9.22 46.88 27.75
CA ALA A 5 -7.97 47.32 27.16
C ALA A 5 -6.83 46.41 27.63
N TYR A 6 -5.91 46.05 26.74
CA TYR A 6 -4.57 45.62 27.14
C TYR A 6 -3.56 46.55 26.48
N VAL A 7 -3.10 47.50 27.29
CA VAL A 7 -1.89 48.29 27.07
C VAL A 7 -0.72 47.37 27.42
N CYS A 8 0.12 47.04 26.45
CA CYS A 8 1.45 46.52 26.71
C CYS A 8 2.43 47.42 25.95
N LEU A 9 3.02 48.34 26.70
CA LEU A 9 4.00 49.31 26.25
C LEU A 9 5.38 48.85 26.72
N ILE A 10 6.37 49.05 25.85
CA ILE A 10 7.82 49.08 26.07
C ILE A 10 8.54 47.73 25.91
N SER A 11 9.32 47.56 24.83
CA SER A 11 10.66 48.14 24.78
C SER A 11 11.21 48.21 23.35
N LEU A 12 11.80 49.36 23.05
CA LEU A 12 12.50 49.67 21.83
C LEU A 12 13.95 49.19 21.99
N SER A 13 14.34 48.12 21.29
CA SER A 13 15.74 47.69 21.17
C SER A 13 16.06 47.51 19.69
N LEU A 14 16.62 48.57 19.09
CA LEU A 14 17.27 48.53 17.79
C LEU A 14 18.59 47.77 17.92
N LEU A 15 18.66 46.55 17.41
CA LEU A 15 19.92 45.96 16.94
C LEU A 15 19.65 44.93 15.85
N ARG A 16 20.24 45.23 14.69
CA ARG A 16 20.36 44.37 13.52
C ARG A 16 20.74 42.96 13.93
N LEU A 17 20.10 41.97 13.33
CA LEU A 17 20.74 40.86 12.60
C LEU A 17 19.64 40.05 11.93
N GLY A 18 19.86 39.76 10.64
CA GLY A 18 19.06 38.95 9.73
C GLY A 18 17.73 38.40 10.22
N PHE A 19 16.65 38.84 9.57
CA PHE A 19 15.48 37.98 9.36
C PHE A 19 15.97 36.66 8.75
N CYS A 20 16.28 35.68 9.59
CA CYS A 20 16.14 34.29 9.22
C CYS A 20 14.67 34.13 8.89
N GLN A 21 14.33 34.16 7.59
CA GLN A 21 13.11 33.52 7.15
C GLN A 21 13.17 32.11 7.75
N GLU A 22 12.30 31.84 8.72
CA GLU A 22 11.96 30.49 9.10
C GLU A 22 11.49 29.83 7.80
N LYS A 23 12.41 29.14 7.13
CA LYS A 23 12.07 28.08 6.22
C LYS A 23 11.34 27.09 7.10
N ILE A 24 10.02 27.26 7.19
CA ILE A 24 9.12 26.19 7.58
C ILE A 24 9.38 25.15 6.51
N ALA A 25 10.29 24.23 6.81
CA ALA A 25 10.46 23.01 6.07
C ALA A 25 9.09 22.37 6.14
N LYS A 26 8.34 22.47 5.03
CA LYS A 26 7.18 21.62 4.81
C LYS A 26 7.73 20.20 4.88
N LEU A 27 7.72 19.61 6.07
CA LEU A 27 7.91 18.17 6.20
C LEU A 27 6.81 17.58 5.32
N PRO A 28 7.15 16.86 4.24
CA PRO A 28 6.14 16.34 3.34
C PRO A 28 5.21 15.45 4.17
N ILE A 29 3.97 15.93 4.25
CA ILE A 29 2.89 15.36 5.03
C ILE A 29 2.61 13.97 4.47
N ASP A 30 2.71 12.99 5.37
CA ASP A 30 2.06 11.68 5.38
C ASP A 30 2.01 10.92 4.05
N VAL A 31 3.16 10.41 3.61
CA VAL A 31 3.19 9.37 2.57
C VAL A 31 2.59 8.11 3.18
N ARG A 32 1.29 7.86 2.96
CA ARG A 32 0.65 6.62 3.37
C ARG A 32 1.36 5.46 2.67
N LYS A 33 2.16 4.74 3.45
CA LYS A 33 2.89 3.57 3.01
C LYS A 33 2.06 2.34 3.34
N PHE A 34 1.74 1.57 2.32
CA PHE A 34 1.03 0.31 2.48
C PHE A 34 2.03 -0.82 2.32
N THR A 35 2.03 -1.73 3.30
CA THR A 35 2.90 -2.90 3.29
C THR A 35 2.04 -4.14 3.42
N ILE A 36 2.21 -5.08 2.49
CA ILE A 36 1.66 -6.42 2.56
C ILE A 36 2.82 -7.38 2.67
N THR A 37 2.83 -8.19 3.72
CA THR A 37 3.88 -9.18 3.97
C THR A 37 3.31 -10.59 3.87
N ASN A 38 3.94 -11.43 3.05
CA ASN A 38 3.64 -12.85 2.94
C ASN A 38 4.87 -13.68 3.31
N PHE A 39 4.65 -14.85 3.91
CA PHE A 39 5.74 -15.77 4.27
C PHE A 39 5.58 -17.09 3.54
N TYR A 40 6.57 -17.51 2.76
CA TYR A 40 6.53 -18.79 2.08
C TYR A 40 7.93 -19.39 1.93
N ALA A 41 8.09 -20.64 2.39
CA ALA A 41 9.34 -21.41 2.30
C ALA A 41 10.56 -20.62 2.82
N GLU A 42 10.49 -20.14 4.07
CA GLU A 42 11.54 -19.35 4.74
C GLU A 42 11.90 -18.02 4.05
N LYS A 43 11.07 -17.58 3.11
CA LYS A 43 11.19 -16.28 2.45
C LYS A 43 10.05 -15.38 2.88
N GLU A 44 10.39 -14.11 3.07
CA GLU A 44 9.45 -13.03 3.26
C GLU A 44 9.28 -12.29 1.94
N TYR A 45 8.03 -12.09 1.54
CA TYR A 45 7.63 -11.35 0.35
C TYR A 45 6.89 -10.13 0.83
N TYR A 46 7.52 -8.96 0.76
CA TYR A 46 6.88 -7.72 1.12
C TYR A 46 6.60 -6.89 -0.12
N VAL A 47 5.34 -6.50 -0.27
CA VAL A 47 4.90 -5.53 -1.26
C VAL A 47 4.77 -4.20 -0.53
N GLU A 48 5.58 -3.24 -0.94
CA GLU A 48 5.50 -1.87 -0.45
C GLU A 48 5.06 -0.98 -1.61
N PHE A 49 4.03 -0.19 -1.38
CA PHE A 49 3.62 0.84 -2.30
C PHE A 49 3.24 2.13 -1.57
N THR A 50 3.56 3.22 -2.24
CA THR A 50 3.33 4.59 -1.80
C THR A 50 2.24 5.24 -2.63
N GLU A 51 1.78 6.41 -2.23
CA GLU A 51 0.89 7.24 -3.04
C GLU A 51 1.48 7.56 -4.42
N LYS A 52 2.81 7.71 -4.53
CA LYS A 52 3.48 7.92 -5.83
C LYS A 52 3.40 6.70 -6.75
N ASP A 53 3.43 5.48 -6.20
CA ASP A 53 3.24 4.28 -7.00
C ASP A 53 1.79 4.18 -7.54
N MET A 54 0.87 4.89 -6.88
CA MET A 54 -0.54 5.01 -7.23
C MET A 54 -0.86 6.10 -8.24
N ASP A 55 -0.01 7.12 -8.40
CA ASP A 55 -0.10 8.07 -9.51
C ASP A 55 -0.10 7.35 -10.86
N ASN A 56 0.66 6.24 -10.93
CA ASN A 56 0.77 5.37 -12.08
C ASN A 56 -0.33 4.29 -12.14
N THR A 57 -1.26 4.25 -11.19
CA THR A 57 -2.40 3.33 -11.20
C THR A 57 -3.58 4.01 -11.91
N PRO A 58 -4.21 3.37 -12.90
CA PRO A 58 -5.39 3.93 -13.56
C PRO A 58 -6.49 4.26 -12.55
N SER A 59 -7.15 5.40 -12.73
CA SER A 59 -8.34 5.74 -11.97
C SER A 59 -9.52 4.88 -12.43
N TRP A 60 -10.33 4.38 -11.49
CA TRP A 60 -11.57 3.66 -11.77
C TRP A 60 -12.61 3.96 -10.70
N ASN A 61 -13.81 4.33 -11.14
CA ASN A 61 -14.97 4.54 -10.29
C ASN A 61 -16.02 3.44 -10.56
N PRO A 62 -16.36 2.59 -9.57
CA PRO A 62 -17.34 1.53 -9.74
C PRO A 62 -18.77 2.01 -10.03
N GLU A 63 -19.11 3.25 -9.68
CA GLU A 63 -20.44 3.82 -9.93
C GLU A 63 -20.65 4.18 -11.41
N ASN A 64 -19.56 4.47 -12.13
CA ASN A 64 -19.61 5.01 -13.49
C ASN A 64 -19.30 3.96 -14.57
N ALA A 65 -18.53 2.92 -14.24
CA ALA A 65 -18.09 1.93 -15.22
C ALA A 65 -17.76 0.58 -14.58
N PRO A 66 -17.90 -0.55 -15.33
CA PRO A 66 -17.36 -1.83 -14.90
C PRO A 66 -15.82 -1.77 -14.77
N PRO A 67 -15.21 -2.65 -13.96
CA PRO A 67 -13.76 -2.66 -13.79
C PRO A 67 -13.07 -3.00 -15.12
N PRO A 68 -11.98 -2.29 -15.50
CA PRO A 68 -11.27 -2.56 -16.76
C PRO A 68 -10.73 -4.00 -16.86
N VAL A 69 -10.37 -4.58 -15.71
CA VAL A 69 -10.06 -6.00 -15.56
C VAL A 69 -11.21 -6.67 -14.83
N SER A 70 -11.86 -7.63 -15.49
CA SER A 70 -12.91 -8.45 -14.87
C SER A 70 -12.36 -9.34 -13.76
N ILE A 71 -13.20 -9.73 -12.79
CA ILE A 71 -12.80 -10.64 -11.70
C ILE A 71 -12.22 -11.94 -12.26
N SER A 72 -12.83 -12.55 -13.28
CA SER A 72 -12.32 -13.78 -13.91
C SER A 72 -10.94 -13.60 -14.54
N GLN A 73 -10.67 -12.44 -15.15
CA GLN A 73 -9.34 -12.12 -15.65
C GLN A 73 -8.34 -11.91 -14.52
N ALA A 74 -8.74 -11.21 -13.45
CA ALA A 74 -7.91 -10.97 -12.27
C ALA A 74 -7.50 -12.29 -11.61
N ILE A 75 -8.45 -13.22 -11.40
CA ILE A 75 -8.19 -14.58 -10.90
C ILE A 75 -7.13 -15.29 -11.76
N ARG A 76 -7.36 -15.32 -13.08
CA ARG A 76 -6.48 -16.04 -14.02
C ARG A 76 -5.09 -15.45 -14.05
N GLN A 77 -4.96 -14.13 -14.07
CA GLN A 77 -3.68 -13.44 -14.08
C GLN A 77 -2.95 -13.59 -12.73
N SER A 78 -3.65 -13.48 -11.60
CA SER A 78 -3.07 -13.66 -10.27
C SER A 78 -2.57 -15.07 -10.04
N LYS A 79 -3.28 -16.11 -10.50
CA LYS A 79 -2.75 -17.49 -10.46
C LYS A 79 -1.45 -17.64 -11.27
N LYS A 80 -1.38 -17.02 -12.45
CA LYS A 80 -0.15 -17.00 -13.27
C LYS A 80 0.98 -16.24 -12.59
N PHE A 81 0.67 -15.14 -11.89
CA PHE A 81 1.63 -14.37 -11.13
C PHE A 81 2.16 -15.14 -9.93
N LEU A 82 1.26 -15.78 -9.16
CA LEU A 82 1.58 -16.60 -7.98
C LEU A 82 2.58 -17.72 -8.31
N ARG A 83 2.42 -18.38 -9.47
CA ARG A 83 3.33 -19.42 -9.99
C ARG A 83 4.79 -18.98 -10.09
N ARG A 84 5.07 -17.69 -10.20
CA ARG A 84 6.45 -17.16 -10.26
C ARG A 84 7.17 -17.20 -8.91
N TYR A 85 6.41 -17.22 -7.82
CA TYR A 85 6.94 -17.15 -6.45
C TYR A 85 6.69 -18.44 -5.66
N ILE A 86 5.65 -19.18 -6.02
CA ILE A 86 5.21 -20.39 -5.32
C ILE A 86 5.21 -21.59 -6.27
N SER A 87 6.14 -22.52 -6.02
CA SER A 87 6.32 -23.75 -6.79
C SER A 87 5.14 -24.72 -6.71
N SER A 88 4.35 -24.71 -5.63
CA SER A 88 3.13 -25.53 -5.47
C SER A 88 1.82 -24.74 -5.62
N SER A 89 1.85 -23.63 -6.37
CA SER A 89 0.72 -22.70 -6.53
C SER A 89 -0.59 -23.31 -7.03
N ASP A 90 -0.57 -24.49 -7.67
CA ASP A 90 -1.81 -25.18 -8.08
C ASP A 90 -2.62 -25.74 -6.90
N ALA A 91 -1.98 -25.94 -5.74
CA ALA A 91 -2.66 -26.33 -4.51
C ALA A 91 -3.29 -25.13 -3.76
N TRP A 92 -3.02 -23.91 -4.22
CA TRP A 92 -3.53 -22.68 -3.61
C TRP A 92 -4.88 -22.29 -4.22
N GLU A 93 -5.80 -21.99 -3.34
CA GLU A 93 -7.16 -21.57 -3.68
C GLU A 93 -7.35 -20.10 -3.37
N ILE A 94 -8.35 -19.49 -3.98
CA ILE A 94 -8.67 -18.09 -3.72
C ILE A 94 -9.58 -18.06 -2.49
N ASP A 95 -9.15 -17.34 -1.47
CA ASP A 95 -9.93 -17.06 -0.27
C ASP A 95 -10.82 -15.85 -0.49
N SER A 96 -10.24 -14.74 -0.94
CA SER A 96 -10.97 -13.49 -1.11
C SER A 96 -10.44 -12.63 -2.25
N ILE A 97 -11.33 -11.84 -2.84
CA ILE A 97 -11.00 -10.82 -3.83
C ILE A 97 -11.70 -9.53 -3.38
N LYS A 98 -10.91 -8.49 -3.14
CA LYS A 98 -11.40 -7.20 -2.66
C LYS A 98 -10.93 -6.08 -3.57
N HIS A 99 -11.80 -5.12 -3.82
CA HIS A 99 -11.40 -3.81 -4.32
C HIS A 99 -10.89 -2.99 -3.15
N THR A 100 -9.67 -2.51 -3.23
CA THR A 100 -9.08 -1.63 -2.23
C THR A 100 -8.92 -0.25 -2.84
N PHE A 101 -9.56 0.73 -2.22
CA PHE A 101 -9.53 2.13 -2.65
C PHE A 101 -8.50 2.90 -1.84
N LEU A 102 -7.72 3.71 -2.54
CA LEU A 102 -6.77 4.65 -1.96
C LEU A 102 -7.17 6.04 -2.46
N GLY A 103 -7.85 6.80 -1.61
CA GLY A 103 -8.57 7.99 -2.04
C GLY A 103 -9.89 7.64 -2.76
N GLN A 104 -10.40 8.57 -3.58
CA GLN A 104 -11.72 8.43 -4.21
C GLN A 104 -11.71 7.63 -5.52
N GLU A 105 -10.59 7.61 -6.25
CA GLU A 105 -10.57 7.10 -7.62
C GLU A 105 -9.50 6.04 -7.90
N LYS A 106 -8.51 5.87 -7.01
CA LYS A 106 -7.46 4.87 -7.23
C LYS A 106 -7.87 3.57 -6.58
N CYS A 107 -8.02 2.54 -7.41
CA CYS A 107 -8.44 1.21 -6.98
C CYS A 107 -7.40 0.17 -7.40
N PHE A 108 -7.34 -0.93 -6.66
CA PHE A 108 -6.62 -2.14 -7.03
C PHE A 108 -7.33 -3.36 -6.47
N TYR A 109 -7.08 -4.52 -7.07
CA TYR A 109 -7.48 -5.80 -6.54
C TYR A 109 -6.48 -6.29 -5.49
N THR A 110 -6.99 -6.63 -4.31
CA THR A 110 -6.29 -7.44 -3.32
C THR A 110 -6.87 -8.85 -3.40
N ILE A 111 -6.04 -9.82 -3.77
CA ILE A 111 -6.44 -11.22 -4.00
C ILE A 111 -5.70 -12.09 -3.00
N ASP A 112 -6.44 -12.59 -2.02
CA ASP A 112 -5.93 -13.45 -0.97
C ASP A 112 -6.05 -14.90 -1.43
N PHE A 113 -4.92 -15.59 -1.47
CA PHE A 113 -4.86 -17.02 -1.66
C PHE A 113 -4.70 -17.71 -0.32
N TYR A 114 -5.27 -18.90 -0.20
CA TYR A 114 -5.03 -19.79 0.91
C TYR A 114 -4.52 -21.16 0.44
N LEU A 115 -3.71 -21.78 1.28
CA LEU A 115 -3.30 -23.17 1.16
C LEU A 115 -3.92 -23.93 2.33
N ASP A 116 -4.62 -25.03 2.02
CA ASP A 116 -5.11 -25.94 3.04
C ASP A 116 -3.95 -26.33 3.97
N ARG A 117 -4.16 -26.17 5.29
CA ARG A 117 -3.14 -26.46 6.31
C ARG A 117 -2.66 -27.91 6.25
N SER A 118 -3.48 -28.85 5.79
CA SER A 118 -3.08 -30.24 5.57
C SER A 118 -2.03 -30.41 4.47
N LYS A 119 -1.96 -29.46 3.53
CA LYS A 119 -1.00 -29.42 2.40
C LYS A 119 0.19 -28.50 2.68
N ALA A 120 0.10 -27.65 3.71
CA ALA A 120 1.19 -26.77 4.11
C ALA A 120 2.33 -27.56 4.74
N LYS A 121 3.56 -27.30 4.31
CA LYS A 121 4.76 -27.83 5.01
C LYS A 121 5.08 -26.95 6.21
N ASN A 122 5.73 -27.51 7.23
CA ASN A 122 6.15 -26.78 8.43
C ASN A 122 6.84 -25.45 8.06
N GLY A 123 6.38 -24.34 8.65
CA GLY A 123 6.93 -23.00 8.42
C GLY A 123 6.40 -22.25 7.19
N GLN A 124 5.44 -22.81 6.45
CA GLN A 124 4.76 -22.09 5.35
C GLN A 124 3.57 -21.30 5.90
N SER A 125 3.41 -20.03 5.47
CA SER A 125 2.12 -19.35 5.66
C SER A 125 1.06 -20.11 4.88
N ALA A 126 -0.12 -20.24 5.48
CA ALA A 126 -1.30 -20.75 4.80
C ALA A 126 -1.97 -19.68 3.92
N THR A 127 -1.41 -18.47 3.85
CA THR A 127 -1.98 -17.36 3.08
C THR A 127 -0.92 -16.63 2.26
N PHE A 128 -1.33 -16.12 1.10
CA PHE A 128 -0.51 -15.31 0.21
C PHE A 128 -1.37 -14.29 -0.53
N THR A 129 -1.10 -13.01 -0.33
CA THR A 129 -1.83 -11.90 -0.94
C THR A 129 -1.10 -11.38 -2.18
N VAL A 130 -1.83 -11.26 -3.28
CA VAL A 130 -1.37 -10.65 -4.54
C VAL A 130 -2.11 -9.33 -4.74
N VAL A 131 -1.38 -8.28 -5.14
CA VAL A 131 -1.95 -6.95 -5.41
C VAL A 131 -1.85 -6.65 -6.90
N MET A 132 -2.99 -6.42 -7.55
CA MET A 132 -3.10 -6.15 -8.98
C MET A 132 -3.75 -4.79 -9.22
N LYS A 133 -3.13 -3.96 -10.04
CA LYS A 133 -3.68 -2.69 -10.50
C LYS A 133 -4.84 -2.90 -11.49
N MET A 134 -5.67 -1.88 -11.68
CA MET A 134 -6.82 -1.99 -12.60
C MET A 134 -6.45 -2.11 -14.07
N ASP A 135 -5.19 -1.88 -14.46
CA ASP A 135 -4.67 -2.19 -15.82
C ASP A 135 -4.23 -3.66 -15.99
N GLY A 136 -4.29 -4.47 -14.93
CA GLY A 136 -3.85 -5.87 -14.92
C GLY A 136 -2.36 -6.06 -14.63
N SER A 137 -1.62 -4.99 -14.35
CA SER A 137 -0.25 -5.08 -13.85
C SER A 137 -0.23 -5.38 -12.33
N PHE A 138 0.93 -5.81 -11.82
CA PHE A 138 1.08 -6.24 -10.43
C PHE A 138 2.08 -5.36 -9.69
N PHE A 139 1.84 -5.16 -8.40
CA PHE A 139 2.90 -4.71 -7.52
C PHE A 139 3.86 -5.88 -7.27
N ILE A 140 5.14 -5.66 -7.56
CA ILE A 140 6.15 -6.70 -7.49
C ILE A 140 6.65 -6.82 -6.05
N PRO A 141 6.50 -8.00 -5.40
CA PRO A 141 7.04 -8.20 -4.07
C PRO A 141 8.57 -8.16 -4.09
N LYS A 142 9.14 -7.52 -3.09
CA LYS A 142 10.55 -7.66 -2.75
C LYS A 142 10.70 -8.91 -1.89
N VAL A 143 11.77 -9.66 -2.12
CA VAL A 143 12.00 -10.96 -1.47
C VAL A 143 13.23 -10.86 -0.57
N THR A 144 13.05 -11.21 0.69
CA THR A 144 14.13 -11.33 1.68
C THR A 144 14.17 -12.75 2.23
N SER A 145 15.36 -13.28 2.48
CA SER A 145 15.50 -14.49 3.28
C SER A 145 15.09 -14.17 4.70
N SER A 146 14.14 -14.92 5.28
CA SER A 146 13.84 -14.79 6.70
C SER A 146 15.09 -15.24 7.46
N ALA A 147 15.70 -14.33 8.21
CA ALA A 147 16.76 -14.70 9.14
C ALA A 147 16.13 -15.64 10.17
N LYS A 148 16.62 -16.87 10.24
CA LYS A 148 16.16 -17.89 11.20
C LYS A 148 15.99 -17.26 12.58
N HIS A 149 14.75 -17.23 13.08
CA HIS A 149 14.47 -17.03 14.49
C HIS A 149 14.51 -18.38 15.21
#